data_AF-A0A974RZU3-F1
#
_entry.id   AF-A0A974RZU3-F1
#
_cell.length_a   1.000
_cell.length_b   1.000
_cell.length_c   1.000
_cell.angle_alpha   90.00
_cell.angle_beta   90.00
_cell.angle_gamma   90.00
#
_symmetry.space_group_name_H-M   'P 1'
#
loop_
_entity.id
_entity.type
_entity.pdbx_description
1 polymer ?
#
loop_
_entity_poly.entity_id
_entity_poly.type
_entity_poly.pdbx_seq_one_letter_code
_entity_poly.pdbx_strand_id
1 'polypeptide(L)' 'MRHTHTSLLAEAGVSLPQIMERLGHKDEDTTKNVYLHVTKEMKKEASQKFKELMDNL' A
#
# COMPACT_ATOMS: atom_id res chain seq x y z
N MET A 1 12.34 4.52 -10.09
CA MET A 1 11.44 3.48 -10.63
C MET A 1 10.96 2.44 -9.61
N ARG A 2 11.74 2.04 -8.58
CA ARG A 2 11.26 1.08 -7.56
C ARG A 2 10.11 1.58 -6.68
N HIS A 3 10.17 2.83 -6.19
CA HIS A 3 9.10 3.42 -5.39
C HIS A 3 7.76 3.39 -6.10
N THR A 4 7.70 3.95 -7.32
CA THR A 4 6.48 3.93 -8.14
C THR A 4 5.98 2.52 -8.40
N HIS A 5 6.88 1.56 -8.64
CA HIS A 5 6.50 0.16 -8.83
C HIS A 5 5.88 -0.46 -7.57
N THR A 6 6.51 -0.24 -6.41
CA THR A 6 6.02 -0.70 -5.11
C THR A 6 4.67 -0.06 -4.77
N SER A 7 4.51 1.24 -4.99
CA SER A 7 3.25 1.95 -4.75
C SER A 7 2.12 1.36 -5.58
N LEU A 8 2.31 1.21 -6.90
CA LEU A 8 1.28 0.64 -7.78
C LEU A 8 0.88 -0.79 -7.40
N LEU A 9 1.86 -1.62 -7.00
CA LEU A 9 1.58 -2.98 -6.55
C LEU A 9 0.86 -3.01 -5.20
N ALA A 10 1.22 -2.12 -4.28
CA ALA A 10 0.54 -1.98 -2.99
C ALA A 10 -0.92 -1.50 -3.18
N GLU A 11 -1.15 -0.53 -4.07
CA GLU A 11 -2.49 -0.05 -4.43
C GLU A 11 -3.34 -1.14 -5.11
N ALA A 12 -2.70 -2.00 -5.90
CA ALA A 12 -3.35 -3.18 -6.50
C ALA A 12 -3.61 -4.32 -5.50
N GLY A 13 -3.26 -4.15 -4.22
CA GLY A 13 -3.51 -5.14 -3.17
C GLY A 13 -2.52 -6.32 -3.16
N VAL A 14 -1.39 -6.21 -3.84
CA VAL A 14 -0.34 -7.24 -3.83
C VAL A 14 0.38 -7.22 -2.48
N SER A 15 0.65 -8.38 -1.90
CA SER A 15 1.28 -8.47 -0.58
C SER A 15 2.76 -8.05 -0.62
N LEU A 16 3.26 -7.47 0.49
CA LEU A 16 4.67 -7.05 0.60
C LEU A 16 5.68 -8.16 0.27
N PRO A 17 5.52 -9.43 0.73
CA PRO A 17 6.44 -10.51 0.36
C PRO A 17 6.54 -10.71 -1.17
N GLN A 18 5.40 -10.73 -1.87
CA GLN A 18 5.37 -10.88 -3.33
C GLN A 18 6.05 -9.71 -4.06
N ILE A 19 5.91 -8.49 -3.53
CA ILE A 19 6.57 -7.31 -4.07
C ILE A 19 8.09 -7.41 -3.86
N MET A 20 8.54 -7.86 -2.68
CA MET A 20 9.96 -8.01 -2.36
C MET A 20 10.63 -9.11 -3.20
N GLU A 21 9.96 -10.25 -3.40
CA GLU A 21 10.40 -11.31 -4.30
C GLU A 21 10.58 -10.79 -5.73
N ARG A 22 9.63 -9.99 -6.22
CA ARG A 22 9.69 -9.39 -7.56
C ARG A 22 10.81 -8.37 -7.73
N LEU A 23 11.12 -7.62 -6.67
CA LEU A 23 12.16 -6.58 -6.68
C LEU A 23 13.56 -7.11 -6.30
N GLY A 24 13.65 -8.36 -5.86
CA GLY A 24 14.91 -9.08 -5.60
C GLY A 24 15.57 -8.77 -4.26
N HIS A 25 14.80 -8.47 -3.21
CA HIS A 25 15.26 -8.26 -1.80
C HIS A 25 16.44 -7.30 -1.58
N LYS A 26 16.89 -6.57 -2.59
CA LYS A 26 18.10 -5.73 -2.49
C LYS A 26 17.87 -4.49 -1.62
N ASP A 27 16.61 -4.12 -1.39
CA ASP A 27 16.20 -2.87 -0.75
C ASP A 27 14.87 -3.06 0.01
N GLU A 28 14.90 -3.95 1.00
CA GLU A 28 13.71 -4.35 1.76
C GLU A 28 13.17 -3.20 2.62
N ASP A 29 14.04 -2.44 3.29
CA ASP A 29 13.61 -1.32 4.14
C ASP A 29 12.85 -0.25 3.37
N THR A 30 13.36 0.19 2.21
CA THR A 30 12.66 1.20 1.40
C THR A 30 11.36 0.65 0.85
N THR A 31 11.37 -0.60 0.36
CA THR A 31 10.17 -1.26 -0.18
C THR A 31 9.09 -1.39 0.88
N LYS A 32 9.47 -1.80 2.09
CA LYS A 32 8.59 -1.92 3.24
C LYS A 32 8.05 -0.57 3.68
N ASN A 33 8.88 0.47 3.76
CA ASN A 33 8.44 1.81 4.13
C ASN A 33 7.42 2.37 3.12
N VAL A 34 7.66 2.22 1.82
CA VAL A 34 6.72 2.65 0.77
C VAL A 34 5.41 1.87 0.87
N TYR A 35 5.48 0.55 1.02
CA TYR A 35 4.30 -0.30 1.17
C TYR A 35 3.46 0.08 2.40
N LEU A 36 4.11 0.28 3.54
CA LEU A 36 3.44 0.68 4.78
C LEU A 36 2.78 2.05 4.67
N HIS A 37 3.43 2.99 3.98
CA HIS A 37 2.88 4.32 3.75
C HIS A 37 1.59 4.25 2.93
N VAL A 38 1.65 3.62 1.75
CA VAL A 38 0.52 3.50 0.83
C VAL A 38 -0.64 2.74 1.49
N THR A 39 -0.37 1.59 2.11
CA THR A 39 -1.43 0.80 2.76
C THR A 39 -2.06 1.50 3.96
N LYS A 40 -1.31 2.35 4.69
CA LYS A 40 -1.86 3.18 5.77
C LYS A 40 -2.81 4.24 5.22
N GLU A 41 -2.45 4.88 4.11
CA GLU A 41 -3.33 5.86 3.45
C GLU A 41 -4.61 5.21 2.93
N MET A 42 -4.49 4.08 2.23
CA MET A 42 -5.65 3.31 1.75
C MET A 42 -6.61 2.92 2.88
N LYS A 43 -6.08 2.47 4.03
CA LYS A 43 -6.90 2.14 5.22
C LYS A 43 -7.60 3.36 5.79
N LYS A 44 -6.92 4.51 5.84
CA LYS A 44 -7.50 5.77 6.31
C LYS A 44 -8.62 6.22 5.38
N GLU A 45 -8.40 6.19 4.06
CA GLU A 45 -9.41 6.51 3.07
C GLU A 45 -10.61 5.57 3.14
N ALA A 46 -10.38 4.25 3.29
CA ALA A 46 -11.46 3.28 3.45
C ALA A 46 -12.28 3.56 4.72
N SER A 47 -11.63 3.86 5.84
CA SER A 47 -12.31 4.22 7.09
C SER A 47 -13.11 5.52 6.96
N GLN A 48 -12.58 6.51 6.23
CA GLN A 48 -13.27 7.77 6.00
C GLN A 48 -14.50 7.58 5.11
N LYS A 49 -14.35 6.88 3.98
CA LYS A 49 -15.48 6.53 3.09
C LYS A 49 -16.55 5.73 3.83
N PHE A 50 -16.15 4.79 4.67
CA PHE A 50 -17.10 4.04 5.51
C PHE A 50 -17.85 4.97 6.49
N LYS A 51 -17.15 5.89 7.15
CA LYS A 51 -17.80 6.89 8.01
C LYS A 51 -18.81 7.73 7.21
N GLU A 52 -18.43 8.24 6.03
CA GLU A 52 -19.33 9.04 5.18
C GLU A 52 -20.57 8.26 4.75
N LEU A 53 -20.44 6.97 4.43
CA LEU A 53 -21.59 6.11 4.12
C LEU A 53 -22.52 5.94 5.33
N MET A 54 -21.97 5.84 6.54
CA MET A 54 -22.75 5.72 7.78
C MET A 54 -23.40 7.05 8.21
N ASP A 55 -22.78 8.19 7.91
CA ASP A 55 -23.29 9.54 8.23
C ASP A 55 -24.49 9.91 7.33
N ASN A 56 -24.51 9.38 6.10
CA ASN A 56 -25.57 9.59 5.11
C ASN A 56 -26.74 8.60 5.22
N LEU A 57 -26.73 7.71 6.23
CA LEU A 57 -27.78 6.74 6.51
C LEU A 57 -28.67 7.22 7.67
#